data_AF-A0A317VVA9-F1
#
_entry.id   AF-A0A317VVA9-F1
#
_cell.length_a   1.000
_cell.length_b   1.000
_cell.length_c   1.000
_cell.angle_alpha   90.00
_cell.angle_beta   90.00
_cell.angle_gamma   90.00
#
_symmetry.space_group_name_H-M   'P 1'
#
loop_
_entity.id
_entity.type
_entity.pdbx_description
1 polymer ?
#
loop_
_entity_poly.entity_id
_entity_poly.type
_entity_poly.pdbx_seq_one_letter_code
_entity_poly.pdbx_strand_id
1 'polypeptide(L)'
;MIVLGYNYTFYGNSRHRIALSYTLASEVSGILRHHEIPCMLIGDLLFRVLGYKGSNKHLDLAVEDFHLEQAIAILRDNGYDDSFHQKCTTIDEERQKQYEAHMKPAHWFHLYDRTPVHSYRLTGHDFSIPLQSTAKEHVDLRLYRMSEYFWVLPNIPLAVDWVPNDRNYIQTDDPRLPVRAPHKEPDFGAFPPHIPAVIMPSPARVIEAIIWLKARDSKLCCRGRCWNLMFAYVMYIGRKANYVDIPPPISGPLYDIDAFEQVFHEWWRSEMESQCMRSVDLLRELETVLQRYTPGNGSK
;
A
#
# COMPACT_ATOMS: atom_id res chain seq x y z
N MET A 1 -10.80 -1.22 6.64
CA MET A 1 -9.63 -2.11 6.41
C MET A 1 -9.25 -2.85 7.67
N ILE A 2 -9.80 -4.06 7.88
CA ILE A 2 -9.18 -5.24 8.49
C ILE A 2 -9.93 -6.44 7.88
N VAL A 3 -9.39 -7.02 6.81
CA VAL A 3 -9.82 -8.35 6.35
C VAL A 3 -8.60 -9.24 6.36
N LEU A 4 -8.61 -10.11 7.36
CA LEU A 4 -7.53 -10.97 7.81
C LEU A 4 -7.53 -12.29 7.02
N GLY A 5 -6.42 -12.57 6.34
CA GLY A 5 -6.16 -13.79 5.57
C GLY A 5 -4.84 -13.61 4.83
N TYR A 6 -3.75 -14.11 5.41
CA TYR A 6 -2.38 -13.87 4.97
C TYR A 6 -1.89 -15.01 4.07
N ASN A 7 -1.54 -14.68 2.81
CA ASN A 7 -0.50 -15.30 1.96
C ASN A 7 -0.60 -14.85 0.49
N TYR A 8 -0.95 -13.58 0.22
CA TYR A 8 -1.11 -13.12 -1.16
C TYR A 8 -0.24 -11.89 -1.40
N THR A 9 0.97 -12.15 -1.88
CA THR A 9 1.61 -11.26 -2.86
C THR A 9 1.21 -11.83 -4.22
N PHE A 10 0.93 -11.02 -5.23
CA PHE A 10 0.92 -11.53 -6.60
C PHE A 10 2.36 -11.81 -6.97
N TYR A 11 2.79 -13.05 -6.74
CA TYR A 11 4.15 -13.46 -7.02
C TYR A 11 4.35 -13.40 -8.54
N GLY A 12 5.32 -12.58 -8.95
CA GLY A 12 6.16 -12.99 -10.05
C GLY A 12 6.73 -14.34 -9.67
N ASN A 13 6.54 -15.33 -10.54
CA ASN A 13 7.00 -16.71 -10.41
C ASN A 13 8.25 -16.84 -9.50
N SER A 14 8.24 -17.70 -8.48
CA SER A 14 9.37 -17.89 -7.55
C SER A 14 10.69 -18.31 -8.22
N ARG A 15 10.64 -18.71 -9.50
CA ARG A 15 11.81 -18.95 -10.36
C ARG A 15 12.35 -17.69 -11.04
N HIS A 16 11.60 -16.59 -11.02
CA HIS A 16 11.95 -15.29 -11.59
C HIS A 16 12.29 -14.32 -10.46
N ARG A 17 13.39 -13.57 -10.62
CA ARG A 17 13.86 -12.60 -9.61
C ARG A 17 13.02 -11.30 -9.56
N ILE A 18 12.10 -11.13 -10.51
CA ILE A 18 11.31 -9.93 -10.75
C ILE A 18 9.94 -10.08 -10.10
N ALA A 19 9.54 -9.08 -9.34
CA ALA A 19 8.34 -9.12 -8.54
C ALA A 19 7.17 -8.50 -9.33
N LEU A 20 6.08 -9.26 -9.52
CA LEU A 20 5.01 -8.93 -10.47
C LEU A 20 4.29 -7.64 -10.10
N SER A 21 4.16 -7.31 -8.81
CA SER A 21 3.51 -6.06 -8.42
C SER A 21 4.34 -4.82 -8.74
N TYR A 22 5.68 -4.90 -8.65
CA TYR A 22 6.56 -3.82 -9.10
C TYR A 22 6.51 -3.63 -10.61
N THR A 23 6.61 -4.72 -11.37
CA THR A 23 6.52 -4.67 -12.84
C THR A 23 5.18 -4.12 -13.30
N LEU A 24 4.08 -4.59 -12.71
CA LEU A 24 2.73 -4.12 -13.05
C LEU A 24 2.55 -2.63 -12.71
N ALA A 25 3.01 -2.19 -11.53
CA ALA A 25 2.97 -0.77 -11.16
C ALA A 25 3.76 0.08 -12.16
N SER A 26 4.96 -0.39 -12.56
CA SER A 26 5.78 0.26 -13.57
C SER A 26 5.13 0.26 -14.95
N GLU A 27 4.45 -0.81 -15.35
CA GLU A 27 3.78 -0.95 -16.63
C GLU A 27 2.60 0.03 -16.73
N VAL A 28 1.69 -0.01 -15.76
CA VAL A 28 0.51 0.88 -15.70
C VAL A 28 0.95 2.34 -15.64
N SER A 29 1.93 2.66 -14.79
CA SER A 29 2.49 4.02 -14.73
C SER A 29 3.15 4.43 -16.04
N GLY A 30 3.83 3.51 -16.73
CA GLY A 30 4.43 3.73 -18.03
C GLY A 30 3.40 4.04 -19.12
N ILE A 31 2.29 3.31 -19.16
CA ILE A 31 1.17 3.55 -20.07
C ILE A 31 0.60 4.95 -19.84
N LEU A 32 0.23 5.29 -18.60
CA LEU A 32 -0.35 6.61 -18.28
C LEU A 32 0.63 7.74 -18.59
N ARG A 33 1.91 7.57 -18.24
CA ARG A 33 2.96 8.55 -18.53
C ARG A 33 3.17 8.78 -20.03
N HIS A 34 3.07 7.74 -20.86
CA HIS A 34 3.17 7.89 -22.31
C HIS A 34 2.10 8.82 -22.89
N HIS A 35 0.96 8.91 -22.20
CA HIS A 35 -0.14 9.81 -22.54
C HIS A 35 -0.17 11.08 -21.68
N GLU A 36 0.96 11.46 -21.07
CA GLU A 36 1.10 12.67 -20.24
C GLU A 36 0.17 12.72 -19.02
N ILE A 37 -0.25 11.55 -18.52
CA ILE A 37 -1.02 11.44 -17.28
C ILE A 37 -0.09 11.03 -16.14
N PRO A 38 0.30 11.95 -15.25
CA PRO A 38 1.04 11.60 -14.06
C PRO A 38 0.14 10.82 -13.09
N CYS A 39 0.70 9.78 -12.50
CA CYS A 39 0.06 8.98 -11.46
C CYS A 39 1.06 8.72 -10.34
N MET A 40 0.57 8.50 -9.13
CA MET A 40 1.41 8.10 -8.01
C MET A 40 0.92 6.81 -7.36
N LEU A 41 1.87 5.98 -6.95
CA LEU A 41 1.63 4.75 -6.22
C LEU A 41 1.15 5.06 -4.80
N ILE A 42 0.09 4.38 -4.36
CA ILE A 42 -0.48 4.52 -3.00
C ILE A 42 -0.86 3.12 -2.47
N GLY A 43 -1.50 3.08 -1.30
CA GLY A 43 -2.09 1.85 -0.75
C GLY A 43 -1.06 0.80 -0.33
N ASP A 44 -1.41 -0.48 -0.51
CA ASP A 44 -0.66 -1.61 0.03
C ASP A 44 0.79 -1.66 -0.50
N LEU A 45 0.97 -1.48 -1.81
CA LEU A 45 2.29 -1.57 -2.43
C LEU A 45 3.21 -0.43 -1.99
N LEU A 46 2.67 0.78 -1.79
CA LEU A 46 3.43 1.89 -1.22
C LEU A 46 4.00 1.50 0.15
N PHE A 47 3.21 0.91 1.03
CA PHE A 47 3.70 0.55 2.37
C PHE A 47 4.79 -0.51 2.30
N ARG A 48 4.73 -1.44 1.35
CA ARG A 48 5.82 -2.42 1.16
C ARG A 48 7.10 -1.80 0.61
N VAL A 49 7.01 -0.83 -0.29
CA VAL A 49 8.16 -0.04 -0.75
C VAL A 49 8.80 0.71 0.42
N LEU A 50 8.00 1.21 1.35
CA LEU A 50 8.46 1.83 2.60
C LEU A 50 8.99 0.83 3.65
N GLY A 51 8.97 -0.47 3.34
CA GLY A 51 9.51 -1.52 4.21
C GLY A 51 8.53 -2.07 5.24
N TYR A 52 7.24 -1.76 5.16
CA TYR A 52 6.22 -2.39 6.01
C TYR A 52 5.88 -3.79 5.51
N LYS A 53 5.65 -4.73 6.45
CA LYS A 53 5.20 -6.08 6.11
C LYS A 53 3.70 -6.11 5.88
N GLY A 54 3.27 -6.62 4.73
CA GLY A 54 1.85 -6.73 4.39
C GLY A 54 1.60 -7.50 3.10
N SER A 55 0.33 -7.77 2.81
CA SER A 55 -0.12 -8.35 1.54
C SER A 55 -0.41 -7.24 0.53
N ASN A 56 -0.04 -7.43 -0.75
CA ASN A 56 -0.57 -6.59 -1.83
C ASN A 56 -1.83 -7.28 -2.35
N LYS A 57 -3.01 -6.79 -1.95
CA LYS A 57 -4.28 -7.34 -2.47
C LYS A 57 -4.70 -6.66 -3.77
N HIS A 58 -4.28 -5.41 -3.94
CA HIS A 58 -4.62 -4.55 -5.06
C HIS A 58 -3.38 -3.75 -5.47
N LEU A 59 -3.41 -3.21 -6.69
CA LEU A 59 -2.52 -2.14 -7.10
C LEU A 59 -3.33 -0.84 -7.04
N ASP A 60 -2.94 0.07 -6.15
CA ASP A 60 -3.64 1.33 -5.94
C ASP A 60 -2.81 2.49 -6.51
N LEU A 61 -3.38 3.26 -7.44
CA LEU A 61 -2.78 4.46 -8.02
C LEU A 61 -3.69 5.67 -7.80
N ALA A 62 -3.11 6.82 -7.46
CA ALA A 62 -3.82 8.09 -7.47
C ALA A 62 -3.47 8.87 -8.75
N VAL A 63 -4.47 9.56 -9.31
CA VAL A 63 -4.33 10.47 -10.44
C VAL A 63 -5.02 11.79 -10.13
N GLU A 64 -4.60 12.85 -10.82
CA GLU A 64 -5.32 14.11 -10.77
C GLU A 64 -6.78 13.93 -11.22
N ASP A 65 -7.69 14.61 -10.54
CA ASP A 65 -9.13 14.48 -10.77
C ASP A 65 -9.54 14.76 -12.21
N PHE A 66 -8.87 15.72 -12.85
CA PHE A 66 -9.11 16.11 -14.24
C PHE A 66 -8.52 15.12 -15.25
N HIS A 67 -7.60 14.24 -14.84
CA HIS A 67 -7.06 13.16 -15.67
C HIS A 67 -7.81 11.84 -15.50
N LEU A 68 -8.68 11.68 -14.49
CA LEU A 68 -9.24 10.38 -14.15
C LEU A 68 -9.97 9.70 -15.31
N GLU A 69 -10.90 10.39 -15.98
CA GLU A 69 -11.67 9.79 -17.08
C GLU A 69 -10.78 9.42 -18.27
N GLN A 70 -9.77 10.25 -18.55
CA GLN A 70 -8.80 9.98 -19.61
C GLN A 70 -7.92 8.77 -19.26
N ALA A 71 -7.47 8.67 -18.00
CA ALA A 71 -6.71 7.54 -17.50
C ALA A 71 -7.51 6.22 -17.62
N ILE A 72 -8.80 6.26 -17.29
CA ILE A 72 -9.70 5.11 -17.44
C ILE A 72 -9.78 4.69 -18.90
N ALA A 73 -10.04 5.64 -19.81
CA ALA A 73 -10.14 5.35 -21.24
C ALA A 73 -8.85 4.73 -21.81
N ILE A 74 -7.69 5.31 -21.48
CA ILE A 74 -6.38 4.81 -21.93
C ILE A 74 -6.13 3.39 -21.43
N LEU A 75 -6.44 3.10 -20.17
CA LEU A 75 -6.24 1.76 -19.63
C LEU A 75 -7.18 0.74 -20.29
N ARG A 76 -8.43 1.10 -20.58
CA ARG A 76 -9.34 0.25 -21.38
C ARG A 76 -8.79 -0.01 -22.78
N ASP A 77 -8.28 1.03 -23.46
CA ASP A 77 -7.68 0.91 -24.78
C ASP A 77 -6.41 0.03 -24.79
N ASN A 78 -5.74 -0.08 -23.64
CA ASN A 78 -4.61 -0.98 -23.41
C ASN A 78 -5.03 -2.37 -22.88
N GLY A 79 -6.32 -2.71 -22.93
CA GLY A 79 -6.82 -4.04 -22.62
C GLY A 79 -7.11 -4.33 -21.15
N TYR A 80 -7.09 -3.32 -20.28
CA TYR A 80 -7.51 -3.47 -18.89
C TYR A 80 -9.05 -3.55 -18.82
N ASP A 81 -9.56 -4.66 -18.27
CA ASP A 81 -10.99 -4.97 -18.18
C ASP A 81 -11.61 -4.39 -16.90
N ASP A 82 -12.64 -3.56 -17.04
CA ASP A 82 -13.45 -3.04 -15.93
C ASP A 82 -14.91 -3.55 -15.98
N SER A 83 -15.19 -4.57 -16.79
CA SER A 83 -16.51 -5.20 -16.85
C SER A 83 -16.90 -5.82 -15.50
N PHE A 84 -18.21 -5.90 -15.24
CA PHE A 84 -18.69 -6.42 -13.96
C PHE A 84 -18.39 -7.91 -13.79
N HIS A 85 -17.72 -8.27 -12.71
CA HIS A 85 -17.48 -9.67 -12.34
C HIS A 85 -18.32 -10.12 -11.14
N GLN A 86 -19.22 -11.07 -11.41
CA GLN A 86 -20.23 -11.55 -10.45
C GLN A 86 -19.64 -12.19 -9.17
N LYS A 87 -18.36 -12.60 -9.18
CA LYS A 87 -17.64 -13.16 -8.03
C LYS A 87 -16.51 -12.26 -7.54
N CYS A 88 -16.61 -10.96 -7.79
CA CYS A 88 -15.59 -10.02 -7.34
C CYS A 88 -15.67 -9.83 -5.82
N THR A 89 -14.77 -10.51 -5.08
CA THR A 89 -14.69 -10.38 -3.62
C THR A 89 -14.46 -8.94 -3.17
N THR A 90 -13.80 -8.14 -4.00
CA THR A 90 -13.49 -6.76 -3.71
C THR A 90 -14.73 -5.87 -3.71
N ILE A 91 -15.67 -6.07 -4.65
CA ILE A 91 -16.94 -5.34 -4.67
C ILE A 91 -17.77 -5.66 -3.43
N ASP A 92 -17.77 -6.93 -3.01
CA ASP A 92 -18.47 -7.35 -1.78
C ASP A 92 -17.83 -6.72 -0.53
N GLU A 93 -16.51 -6.65 -0.47
CA GLU A 93 -15.79 -5.96 0.61
C GLU A 93 -16.16 -4.48 0.68
N GLU A 94 -16.20 -3.78 -0.44
CA GLU A 94 -16.52 -2.34 -0.43
C GLU A 94 -17.98 -2.06 -0.08
N ARG A 95 -18.90 -2.95 -0.46
CA ARG A 95 -20.30 -2.89 0.01
C ARG A 95 -20.41 -3.03 1.53
N GLN A 96 -19.63 -3.93 2.13
CA GLN A 96 -19.61 -4.10 3.59
C GLN A 96 -19.05 -2.85 4.31
N LYS A 97 -18.13 -2.14 3.67
CA LYS A 97 -17.47 -0.94 4.21
C LYS A 97 -18.18 0.36 3.87
N GLN A 98 -19.38 0.35 3.26
CA GLN A 98 -20.02 1.57 2.73
C GLN A 98 -20.14 2.73 3.75
N TYR A 99 -20.26 2.42 5.05
CA TYR A 99 -20.34 3.38 6.17
C TYR A 99 -19.01 3.64 6.91
N GLU A 100 -17.92 2.99 6.49
CA GLU A 100 -16.58 3.23 7.02
C GLU A 100 -15.91 4.41 6.30
N ALA A 101 -15.17 5.22 7.06
CA ALA A 101 -14.28 6.23 6.52
C ALA A 101 -13.00 5.55 6.03
N HIS A 102 -12.94 5.14 4.76
CA HIS A 102 -11.78 4.48 4.14
C HIS A 102 -11.54 5.06 2.75
N MET A 103 -10.41 4.70 2.13
CA MET A 103 -10.14 5.09 0.75
C MET A 103 -11.10 4.35 -0.19
N LYS A 104 -11.92 5.11 -0.90
CA LYS A 104 -12.87 4.63 -1.90
C LYS A 104 -12.27 4.84 -3.29
N PRO A 105 -11.92 3.76 -4.01
CA PRO A 105 -11.49 3.87 -5.40
C PRO A 105 -12.60 4.47 -6.28
N ALA A 106 -12.21 5.41 -7.15
CA ALA A 106 -13.09 6.02 -8.13
C ALA A 106 -13.29 5.12 -9.36
N HIS A 107 -12.32 4.26 -9.67
CA HIS A 107 -12.42 3.29 -10.76
C HIS A 107 -11.57 2.03 -10.53
N TRP A 108 -11.96 0.93 -11.15
CA TRP A 108 -11.47 -0.42 -10.88
C TRP A 108 -11.29 -1.19 -12.18
N PHE A 109 -10.15 -1.83 -12.33
CA PHE A 109 -9.87 -2.78 -13.39
C PHE A 109 -9.57 -4.14 -12.77
N HIS A 110 -10.21 -5.17 -13.30
CA HIS A 110 -10.03 -6.55 -12.89
C HIS A 110 -8.93 -7.20 -13.72
N LEU A 111 -7.84 -7.59 -13.06
CA LEU A 111 -6.71 -8.25 -13.70
C LEU A 111 -6.94 -9.76 -13.66
N TYR A 112 -7.25 -10.35 -14.82
CA TYR A 112 -7.43 -11.80 -15.00
C TYR A 112 -6.09 -12.54 -15.08
N ASP A 113 -5.57 -12.90 -13.91
CA ASP A 113 -5.22 -14.27 -13.52
C ASP A 113 -4.34 -14.18 -12.27
N ARG A 114 -4.91 -14.51 -11.11
CA ARG A 114 -4.09 -15.18 -10.10
C ARG A 114 -3.76 -16.53 -10.70
N THR A 115 -2.57 -16.67 -11.30
CA THR A 115 -1.93 -17.98 -11.27
C THR A 115 -1.41 -18.14 -9.84
N PRO A 116 -2.03 -18.96 -8.97
CA PRO A 116 -1.51 -19.17 -7.64
C PRO A 116 -0.19 -19.92 -7.82
N VAL A 117 0.93 -19.24 -7.60
CA VAL A 117 2.23 -19.93 -7.55
C VAL A 117 2.27 -20.62 -6.19
N HIS A 118 1.89 -21.90 -6.22
CA HIS A 118 2.10 -22.94 -5.21
C HIS A 118 2.12 -22.46 -3.75
N SER A 119 1.05 -22.81 -3.03
CA SER A 119 1.13 -23.09 -1.60
C SER A 119 2.42 -23.87 -1.34
N TYR A 120 3.39 -23.26 -0.66
CA TYR A 120 4.51 -24.00 -0.13
C TYR A 120 3.91 -25.13 0.72
N ARG A 121 4.09 -26.37 0.27
CA ARG A 121 4.05 -27.52 1.17
C ARG A 121 5.18 -27.25 2.15
N LEU A 122 4.85 -26.72 3.34
CA LEU A 122 5.68 -26.90 4.51
C LEU A 122 5.81 -28.41 4.67
N THR A 123 6.97 -28.95 4.29
CA THR A 123 7.35 -30.34 4.53
C THR A 123 7.17 -30.60 6.04
N GLY A 124 6.13 -31.37 6.40
CA GLY A 124 5.90 -31.80 7.77
C GLY A 124 4.44 -31.79 8.26
N HIS A 125 3.52 -31.12 7.56
CA HIS A 125 2.11 -31.12 7.97
C HIS A 125 1.19 -31.63 6.84
N ASP A 126 0.69 -32.86 7.01
CA ASP A 126 -0.40 -33.42 6.22
C ASP A 126 -1.69 -32.66 6.52
N PHE A 127 -1.95 -31.61 5.75
CA PHE A 127 -3.30 -31.10 5.53
C PHE A 127 -3.59 -31.14 4.04
N SER A 128 -3.86 -32.34 3.55
CA SER A 128 -4.32 -32.64 2.20
C SER A 128 -5.84 -32.52 2.12
N ILE A 129 -6.33 -31.28 2.04
CA ILE A 129 -7.61 -31.00 1.37
C ILE A 129 -7.41 -29.74 0.53
N PRO A 130 -7.42 -29.82 -0.82
CA PRO A 130 -7.55 -28.64 -1.63
C PRO A 130 -8.96 -28.11 -1.40
N LEU A 131 -9.10 -27.03 -0.62
CA LEU A 131 -10.34 -26.29 -0.62
C LEU A 131 -10.45 -25.69 -2.03
N GLN A 132 -11.23 -26.35 -2.90
CA GLN A 132 -11.66 -25.79 -4.17
C GLN A 132 -12.52 -24.56 -3.85
N SER A 133 -11.86 -23.43 -3.60
CA SER A 133 -12.52 -22.14 -3.70
C SER A 133 -12.92 -21.97 -5.16
N THR A 134 -14.21 -22.04 -5.44
CA THR A 134 -14.79 -21.76 -6.76
C THR A 134 -14.87 -20.24 -7.04
N ALA A 135 -14.33 -19.41 -6.14
CA ALA A 135 -14.14 -17.99 -6.37
C ALA A 135 -12.79 -17.80 -7.07
N LYS A 136 -12.83 -17.33 -8.33
CA LYS A 136 -11.65 -16.78 -8.97
C LYS A 136 -11.22 -15.55 -8.17
N GLU A 137 -10.28 -15.75 -7.26
CA GLU A 137 -9.63 -14.64 -6.60
C GLU A 137 -8.83 -13.89 -7.68
N HIS A 138 -9.15 -12.63 -7.96
CA HIS A 138 -8.44 -11.78 -8.95
C HIS A 138 -7.69 -10.66 -8.22
N VAL A 139 -6.95 -9.86 -8.97
CA VAL A 139 -6.27 -8.64 -8.51
C VAL A 139 -7.02 -7.47 -9.09
N ASP A 140 -7.17 -6.40 -8.32
CA ASP A 140 -7.69 -5.15 -8.87
C ASP A 140 -6.57 -4.15 -9.03
N LEU A 141 -6.56 -3.47 -10.18
CA LEU A 141 -5.96 -2.15 -10.32
C LEU A 141 -7.04 -1.13 -9.97
N ARG A 142 -6.73 -0.21 -9.06
CA ARG A 142 -7.68 0.79 -8.55
C ARG A 142 -7.13 2.18 -8.75
N LEU A 143 -8.00 3.06 -9.25
CA LEU A 143 -7.70 4.48 -9.43
C LEU A 143 -8.41 5.30 -8.36
N TYR A 144 -7.68 6.23 -7.76
CA TYR A 144 -8.17 7.15 -6.74
C TYR A 144 -8.01 8.60 -7.19
N ARG A 145 -8.90 9.45 -6.71
CA ARG A 145 -8.83 10.90 -6.90
C ARG A 145 -7.84 11.52 -5.92
N MET A 146 -6.92 12.33 -6.44
CA MET A 146 -6.00 13.12 -5.60
C MET A 146 -6.76 14.01 -4.62
N SER A 147 -7.85 14.66 -5.07
CA SER A 147 -8.64 15.58 -4.25
C SER A 147 -9.32 14.93 -3.04
N GLU A 148 -9.46 13.60 -3.02
CA GLU A 148 -10.13 12.90 -1.93
C GLU A 148 -9.17 12.50 -0.80
N TYR A 149 -7.89 12.26 -1.08
CA TYR A 149 -6.98 11.65 -0.10
C TYR A 149 -5.68 12.41 0.08
N PHE A 150 -5.27 13.19 -0.93
CA PHE A 150 -3.98 13.88 -0.98
C PHE A 150 -4.14 15.33 -1.44
N TRP A 151 -5.27 15.97 -1.13
CA TRP A 151 -5.65 17.32 -1.61
C TRP A 151 -4.72 18.45 -1.18
N VAL A 152 -3.83 18.21 -0.21
CA VAL A 152 -2.82 19.18 0.24
C VAL A 152 -1.52 19.09 -0.55
N LEU A 153 -1.34 18.03 -1.34
CA LEU A 153 -0.16 17.89 -2.20
C LEU A 153 -0.30 18.78 -3.43
N PRO A 154 0.82 19.26 -3.99
CA PRO A 154 0.81 19.89 -5.31
C PRO A 154 0.37 18.87 -6.37
N ASN A 155 0.30 19.30 -7.63
CA ASN A 155 0.00 18.36 -8.71
C ASN A 155 1.11 17.31 -8.83
N ILE A 156 0.74 16.07 -9.16
CA ILE A 156 1.71 14.99 -9.39
C ILE A 156 2.61 15.39 -10.58
N PRO A 157 3.95 15.42 -10.41
CA PRO A 157 4.85 15.80 -11.49
C PRO A 157 4.86 14.74 -12.59
N LEU A 158 5.02 15.18 -13.84
CA LEU A 158 5.46 14.26 -14.90
C LEU A 158 6.91 13.85 -14.63
N ALA A 159 7.30 12.67 -15.10
CA ALA A 159 8.68 12.18 -14.90
C ALA A 159 9.75 13.12 -15.51
N VAL A 160 9.39 13.90 -16.53
CA VAL A 160 10.27 14.90 -17.15
C VAL A 160 10.50 16.12 -16.27
N ASP A 161 9.56 16.43 -15.37
CA ASP A 161 9.61 17.55 -14.43
C ASP A 161 10.15 17.12 -13.05
N TRP A 162 10.79 15.95 -12.99
CA TRP A 162 11.25 15.37 -11.74
C TRP A 162 12.32 16.25 -11.07
N VAL A 163 12.04 16.65 -9.84
CA VAL A 163 12.98 17.40 -9.00
C VAL A 163 13.63 16.44 -8.00
N PRO A 164 14.96 16.24 -8.06
CA PRO A 164 15.66 15.46 -7.04
C PRO A 164 15.44 16.06 -5.65
N ASN A 165 15.24 15.20 -4.65
CA ASN A 165 14.95 15.59 -3.26
C ASN A 165 13.68 16.44 -3.09
N ASP A 166 12.69 16.27 -3.96
CA ASP A 166 11.35 16.81 -3.73
C ASP A 166 10.83 16.33 -2.35
N ARG A 167 10.22 17.27 -1.60
CA ARG A 167 9.72 16.98 -0.25
C ARG A 167 8.37 16.26 -0.24
N ASN A 168 7.60 16.40 -1.31
CA ASN A 168 6.26 15.88 -1.47
C ASN A 168 6.24 14.52 -2.15
N TYR A 169 7.15 14.28 -3.08
CA TYR A 169 7.23 13.05 -3.86
C TYR A 169 8.61 12.41 -3.78
N ILE A 170 8.64 11.08 -3.82
CA ILE A 170 9.84 10.29 -4.05
C ILE A 170 9.57 9.27 -5.16
N GLN A 171 10.64 8.72 -5.74
CA GLN A 171 10.53 7.59 -6.67
C GLN A 171 10.68 6.28 -5.92
N THR A 172 10.09 5.21 -6.45
CA THR A 172 10.17 3.88 -5.81
C THR A 172 11.58 3.28 -5.79
N ASP A 173 12.56 3.87 -6.48
CA ASP A 173 13.98 3.51 -6.44
C ASP A 173 14.84 4.49 -5.61
N ASP A 174 14.22 5.38 -4.83
CA ASP A 174 14.92 6.35 -3.98
C ASP A 174 15.91 5.63 -3.03
N PRO A 175 17.19 6.06 -2.98
CA PRO A 175 18.24 5.36 -2.23
C PRO A 175 18.05 5.41 -0.71
N ARG A 176 17.14 6.26 -0.20
CA ARG A 176 16.77 6.31 1.22
C ARG A 176 15.77 5.23 1.60
N LEU A 177 15.16 4.55 0.63
CA LEU A 177 14.26 3.43 0.87
C LEU A 177 15.01 2.18 1.32
N PRO A 178 14.38 1.28 2.08
CA PRO A 178 14.99 0.02 2.49
C PRO A 178 15.46 -0.79 1.28
N VAL A 179 16.71 -1.28 1.34
CA VAL A 179 17.22 -2.17 0.28
C VAL A 179 16.56 -3.55 0.44
N ARG A 180 16.13 -4.12 -0.69
CA ARG A 180 15.50 -5.45 -0.75
C ARG A 180 16.38 -6.50 -0.07
N ALA A 181 15.82 -7.23 0.90
CA ALA A 181 16.45 -8.45 1.40
C ALA A 181 16.33 -9.55 0.32
N PRO A 182 17.43 -10.01 -0.31
CA PRO A 182 17.36 -10.79 -1.56
C PRO A 182 16.62 -12.14 -1.47
N HIS A 183 16.30 -12.63 -0.26
CA HIS A 183 15.81 -13.99 -0.05
C HIS A 183 14.63 -14.13 0.92
N LYS A 184 14.06 -13.03 1.45
CA LYS A 184 13.06 -13.13 2.53
C LYS A 184 11.65 -12.77 2.09
N GLU A 185 11.48 -11.69 1.31
CA GLU A 185 10.15 -11.24 0.84
C GLU A 185 10.26 -10.66 -0.58
N PRO A 186 9.42 -11.08 -1.55
CA PRO A 186 9.29 -10.36 -2.83
C PRO A 186 8.70 -8.96 -2.57
N ASP A 187 8.79 -8.03 -3.53
CA ASP A 187 8.13 -6.71 -3.43
C ASP A 187 8.33 -6.01 -2.07
N PHE A 188 9.56 -5.98 -1.54
CA PHE A 188 9.90 -5.31 -0.29
C PHE A 188 11.01 -4.29 -0.53
N GLY A 189 10.80 -3.06 -0.06
CA GLY A 189 11.79 -1.99 -0.20
C GLY A 189 11.84 -1.39 -1.60
N ALA A 190 12.94 -0.71 -1.92
CA ALA A 190 13.12 -0.03 -3.21
C ALA A 190 12.90 -0.97 -4.43
N PHE A 191 12.37 -0.40 -5.51
CA PHE A 191 12.31 -1.06 -6.81
C PHE A 191 13.73 -1.42 -7.27
N PRO A 192 13.91 -2.62 -7.86
CA PRO A 192 15.21 -3.00 -8.37
C PRO A 192 15.56 -2.18 -9.63
N PRO A 193 16.85 -1.93 -9.93
CA PRO A 193 17.28 -1.00 -10.99
C PRO A 193 16.81 -1.32 -12.42
N HIS A 194 16.30 -2.54 -12.66
CA HIS A 194 15.80 -2.96 -13.98
C HIS A 194 14.30 -2.73 -14.17
N ILE A 195 13.57 -2.34 -13.12
CA ILE A 195 12.17 -1.96 -13.19
C ILE A 195 12.11 -0.43 -13.15
N PRO A 196 11.53 0.24 -14.16
CA PRO A 196 11.35 1.68 -14.13
C PRO A 196 10.64 2.15 -12.87
N ALA A 197 11.15 3.22 -12.27
CA ALA A 197 10.58 3.77 -11.04
C ALA A 197 9.21 4.39 -11.27
N VAL A 198 8.39 4.32 -10.23
CA VAL A 198 7.05 4.92 -10.15
C VAL A 198 7.11 6.04 -9.11
N ILE A 199 6.37 7.13 -9.33
CA ILE A 199 6.27 8.22 -8.38
C ILE A 199 5.37 7.78 -7.21
N MET A 200 5.71 8.18 -5.99
CA MET A 200 4.90 7.97 -4.79
C MET A 200 4.98 9.20 -3.88
N PRO A 201 3.97 9.48 -3.05
CA PRO A 201 4.08 10.51 -2.03
C PRO A 201 5.21 10.15 -1.05
N SER A 202 5.90 11.17 -0.55
CA SER A 202 6.91 10.96 0.50
C SER A 202 6.24 10.41 1.78
N PRO A 203 6.96 9.66 2.63
CA PRO A 203 6.37 9.07 3.82
C PRO A 203 5.76 10.07 4.78
N ALA A 204 6.40 11.25 4.93
CA ALA A 204 5.88 12.35 5.70
C ALA A 204 4.51 12.80 5.17
N ARG A 205 4.37 12.99 3.85
CA ARG A 205 3.09 13.35 3.22
C ARG A 205 2.01 12.30 3.41
N VAL A 206 2.35 11.00 3.40
CA VAL A 206 1.39 9.93 3.70
C VAL A 206 0.87 10.03 5.13
N ILE A 207 1.77 10.24 6.10
CA ILE A 207 1.39 10.39 7.52
C ILE A 207 0.51 11.63 7.71
N GLU A 208 0.89 12.76 7.12
CA GLU A 208 0.12 14.00 7.19
C GLU A 208 -1.27 13.85 6.56
N ALA A 209 -1.36 13.20 5.40
CA ALA A 209 -2.63 12.89 4.75
C ALA A 209 -3.54 12.07 5.67
N ILE A 210 -3.02 11.05 6.36
CA ILE A 210 -3.79 10.26 7.34
C ILE A 210 -4.30 11.13 8.50
N ILE A 211 -3.50 12.07 9.00
CA ILE A 211 -3.92 13.00 10.06
C ILE A 211 -5.04 13.92 9.58
N TRP A 212 -4.90 14.48 8.37
CA TRP A 212 -5.93 15.31 7.76
C TRP A 212 -7.24 14.54 7.52
N LEU A 213 -7.15 13.32 7.00
CA LEU A 213 -8.28 12.41 6.80
C LEU A 213 -8.99 12.09 8.10
N LYS A 214 -8.23 11.81 9.17
CA LYS A 214 -8.77 11.61 10.52
C LYS A 214 -9.53 12.84 11.02
N ALA A 215 -9.00 14.05 10.81
CA ALA A 215 -9.68 15.28 11.20
C ALA A 215 -10.98 15.48 10.42
N ARG A 216 -10.94 15.36 9.10
CA ARG A 216 -12.10 15.48 8.19
C ARG A 216 -13.21 14.52 8.56
N ASP A 217 -12.86 13.25 8.78
CA ASP A 217 -13.81 12.16 8.96
C ASP A 217 -14.19 11.90 10.42
N SER A 218 -13.70 12.74 11.34
CA SER A 218 -13.97 12.65 12.79
C SER A 218 -15.46 12.75 13.15
N LYS A 219 -16.25 13.39 12.30
CA LYS A 219 -17.70 13.59 12.49
C LYS A 219 -18.56 12.48 11.88
N LEU A 220 -17.99 11.54 11.15
CA LEU A 220 -18.72 10.39 10.62
C LEU A 220 -19.11 9.42 11.75
N CYS A 221 -20.11 8.57 11.52
CA CYS A 221 -20.57 7.59 12.53
C CYS A 221 -19.44 6.66 13.02
N CYS A 222 -18.49 6.33 12.15
CA CYS A 222 -17.29 5.54 12.49
C CYS A 222 -16.15 6.37 13.10
N ARG A 223 -16.31 7.71 13.22
CA ARG A 223 -15.33 8.66 13.79
C ARG A 223 -13.92 8.52 13.22
N GLY A 224 -13.81 8.25 11.92
CA GLY A 224 -12.52 8.02 11.26
C GLY A 224 -11.75 6.79 11.76
N ARG A 225 -12.44 5.76 12.29
CA ARG A 225 -11.79 4.55 12.87
C ARG A 225 -10.77 3.90 11.94
N CYS A 226 -11.02 3.83 10.63
CA CYS A 226 -10.05 3.25 9.69
C CYS A 226 -8.74 4.05 9.65
N TRP A 227 -8.82 5.38 9.69
CA TRP A 227 -7.63 6.25 9.74
C TRP A 227 -6.88 6.08 11.05
N ASN A 228 -7.58 5.92 12.18
CA ASN A 228 -6.94 5.59 13.46
C ASN A 228 -6.19 4.26 13.40
N LEU A 229 -6.78 3.23 12.79
CA LEU A 229 -6.14 1.92 12.63
C LEU A 229 -4.95 1.97 11.67
N MET A 230 -5.08 2.66 10.54
CA MET A 230 -3.98 2.85 9.59
C MET A 230 -2.83 3.61 10.24
N PHE A 231 -3.14 4.68 10.98
CA PHE A 231 -2.14 5.43 11.74
C PHE A 231 -1.46 4.57 12.81
N ALA A 232 -2.23 3.82 13.60
CA ALA A 232 -1.68 2.91 14.61
C ALA A 232 -0.80 1.83 13.98
N TYR A 233 -1.18 1.28 12.83
CA TYR A 233 -0.37 0.33 12.07
C TYR A 233 0.95 0.96 11.63
N VAL A 234 0.91 2.15 11.02
CA VAL A 234 2.09 2.91 10.62
C VAL A 234 3.03 3.13 11.81
N MET A 235 2.52 3.64 12.92
CA MET A 235 3.35 3.95 14.08
C MET A 235 3.87 2.71 14.82
N TYR A 236 3.04 1.69 15.00
CA TYR A 236 3.42 0.50 15.79
C TYR A 236 4.33 -0.45 15.02
N ILE A 237 4.01 -0.73 13.75
CA ILE A 237 4.84 -1.59 12.90
C ILE A 237 6.05 -0.81 12.41
N GLY A 238 5.87 0.45 12.03
CA GLY A 238 6.95 1.26 11.46
C GLY A 238 8.11 1.53 12.42
N ARG A 239 7.88 1.46 13.74
CA ARG A 239 8.95 1.58 14.74
C ARG A 239 9.65 0.26 15.08
N LYS A 240 9.13 -0.87 14.63
CA LYS A 240 9.72 -2.19 14.90
C LYS A 240 10.60 -2.61 13.73
N ALA A 241 11.82 -3.03 14.03
CA ALA A 241 12.69 -3.63 13.04
C ALA A 241 12.06 -4.93 12.53
N ASN A 242 11.89 -5.03 11.22
CA ASN A 242 11.29 -6.19 10.57
C ASN A 242 12.24 -7.40 10.53
N TYR A 243 13.54 -7.15 10.59
CA TYR A 243 14.64 -8.10 10.65
C TYR A 243 15.81 -7.49 11.42
N VAL A 244 16.71 -8.32 11.94
CA VAL A 244 17.89 -7.88 12.71
C VAL A 244 18.76 -6.89 11.91
N ASP A 245 18.86 -7.08 10.60
CA ASP A 245 19.74 -6.30 9.72
C ASP A 245 19.02 -5.24 8.88
N ILE A 246 17.69 -5.06 9.10
CA ILE A 246 16.90 -4.07 8.36
C ILE A 246 16.35 -3.06 9.36
N PRO A 247 16.64 -1.76 9.21
CA PRO A 247 16.12 -0.75 10.11
C PRO A 247 14.59 -0.73 10.08
N PRO A 248 13.93 -0.23 11.13
CA PRO A 248 12.48 -0.04 11.13
C PRO A 248 12.00 0.80 9.94
N PRO A 249 10.78 0.58 9.41
CA PRO A 249 10.24 1.36 8.30
C PRO A 249 10.25 2.88 8.54
N ILE A 250 9.94 3.32 9.76
CA ILE A 250 10.09 4.71 10.21
C ILE A 250 11.52 4.90 10.68
N SER A 251 12.41 5.14 9.73
CA SER A 251 13.81 5.49 10.02
C SER A 251 14.42 6.34 8.91
N GLY A 252 15.43 7.13 9.27
CA GLY A 252 16.23 7.90 8.33
C GLY A 252 15.55 9.17 7.79
N PRO A 253 16.16 9.80 6.77
CA PRO A 253 15.84 11.18 6.39
C PRO A 253 14.41 11.42 5.88
N LEU A 254 13.70 10.37 5.46
CA LEU A 254 12.31 10.47 5.01
C LEU A 254 11.31 10.69 6.16
N TYR A 255 11.76 10.52 7.40
CA TYR A 255 10.97 10.67 8.62
C TYR A 255 11.58 11.67 9.62
N ASP A 256 12.68 12.34 9.24
CA ASP A 256 13.25 13.42 10.03
C ASP A 256 12.23 14.56 10.15
N ILE A 257 12.35 15.37 11.20
CA ILE A 257 11.41 16.45 11.49
C ILE A 257 11.23 17.41 10.30
N ASP A 258 12.32 17.68 9.57
CA ASP A 258 12.33 18.58 8.42
C ASP A 258 11.63 18.00 7.18
N ALA A 259 11.36 16.69 7.15
CA ALA A 259 10.54 16.09 6.11
C ALA A 259 9.07 16.49 6.23
N PHE A 260 8.60 16.82 7.45
CA PHE A 260 7.21 17.20 7.74
C PHE A 260 6.95 18.69 7.50
N GLU A 261 5.70 19.05 7.22
CA GLU A 261 5.27 20.45 7.25
C GLU A 261 5.37 21.00 8.67
N GLN A 262 5.74 22.27 8.78
CA GLN A 262 6.04 22.91 10.06
C GLN A 262 4.90 22.76 11.09
N VAL A 263 3.65 22.80 10.61
CA VAL A 263 2.45 22.63 11.45
C VAL A 263 2.39 21.25 12.14
N PHE A 264 3.08 20.24 11.62
CA PHE A 264 3.17 18.90 12.21
C PHE A 264 4.40 18.68 13.07
N HIS A 265 5.34 19.62 13.14
CA HIS A 265 6.62 19.39 13.84
C HIS A 265 6.44 19.07 15.32
N GLU A 266 5.69 19.89 16.05
CA GLU A 266 5.45 19.66 17.47
C GLU A 266 4.72 18.33 17.72
N TRP A 267 3.75 18.02 16.88
CA TRP A 267 3.00 16.77 16.95
C TRP A 267 3.90 15.56 16.65
N TRP A 268 4.70 15.60 15.57
CA TRP A 268 5.60 14.51 15.19
C TRP A 268 6.66 14.26 16.25
N ARG A 269 7.26 15.33 16.79
CA ARG A 269 8.19 15.24 17.92
C ARG A 269 7.54 14.57 19.12
N SER A 270 6.35 15.04 19.50
CA SER A 270 5.60 14.45 20.61
C SER A 270 5.32 12.98 20.36
N GLU A 271 4.86 12.58 19.17
CA GLU A 271 4.60 11.17 18.86
C GLU A 271 5.89 10.34 18.94
N MET A 272 7.00 10.80 18.38
CA MET A 272 8.28 10.07 18.38
C MET A 272 8.91 9.95 19.77
N GLU A 273 8.79 10.97 20.62
CA GLU A 273 9.24 10.95 22.02
C GLU A 273 8.31 10.15 22.93
N SER A 274 7.01 10.16 22.62
CA SER A 274 6.01 9.47 23.39
C SER A 274 5.92 7.99 23.01
N GLN A 275 5.87 7.10 24.00
CA GLN A 275 5.40 5.72 23.81
C GLN A 275 3.86 5.64 23.67
N CYS A 276 3.21 6.76 23.35
CA CYS A 276 1.80 6.97 23.65
C CYS A 276 0.91 6.53 22.49
N MET A 277 0.72 5.22 22.33
CA MET A 277 -0.46 4.71 21.63
C MET A 277 -1.67 4.90 22.56
N ARG A 278 -2.33 6.06 22.47
CA ARG A 278 -3.40 6.54 23.38
C ARG A 278 -4.70 5.73 23.39
N SER A 279 -4.74 4.55 22.79
CA SER A 279 -5.88 3.65 22.93
C SER A 279 -5.36 2.22 23.07
N VAL A 280 -5.38 1.74 24.32
CA VAL A 280 -5.14 0.33 24.64
C VAL A 280 -6.09 -0.57 23.84
N ASP A 281 -7.30 -0.10 23.52
CA ASP A 281 -8.26 -0.85 22.70
C ASP A 281 -7.83 -0.96 21.23
N LEU A 282 -7.32 0.12 20.62
CA LEU A 282 -6.80 0.07 19.25
C LEU A 282 -5.52 -0.75 19.16
N LEU A 283 -4.64 -0.64 20.17
CA LEU A 283 -3.44 -1.47 20.25
C LEU A 283 -3.83 -2.94 20.39
N ARG A 284 -4.73 -3.29 21.31
CA ARG A 284 -5.17 -4.67 21.53
C ARG A 284 -5.93 -5.20 20.32
N GLU A 285 -6.73 -4.37 19.64
CA GLU A 285 -7.37 -4.74 18.39
C GLU A 285 -6.32 -5.03 17.31
N LEU A 286 -5.35 -4.13 17.11
CA LEU A 286 -4.24 -4.32 16.19
C LEU A 286 -3.42 -5.57 16.56
N GLU A 287 -3.11 -5.79 17.83
CA GLU A 287 -2.39 -6.96 18.33
C GLU A 287 -3.21 -8.24 18.15
N THR A 288 -4.52 -8.23 18.39
CA THR A 288 -5.39 -9.38 18.12
C THR A 288 -5.40 -9.71 16.62
N VAL A 289 -5.41 -8.67 15.80
CA VAL A 289 -5.37 -8.75 14.34
C VAL A 289 -4.01 -9.28 13.89
N LEU A 290 -2.91 -8.92 14.53
CA LEU A 290 -1.56 -9.39 14.19
C LEU A 290 -1.24 -10.80 14.77
N GLN A 291 -1.62 -11.08 16.03
CA GLN A 291 -1.33 -12.33 16.76
C GLN A 291 -2.01 -13.55 16.17
N ARG A 292 -3.18 -13.39 15.56
CA ARG A 292 -3.86 -14.47 14.82
C ARG A 292 -3.01 -15.01 13.64
N TYR A 293 -1.88 -14.37 13.31
CA TYR A 293 -1.11 -14.68 12.10
C TYR A 293 0.41 -14.69 12.28
N THR A 294 0.93 -14.55 13.49
CA THR A 294 2.29 -15.02 13.79
C THR A 294 2.22 -16.55 13.81
N PRO A 295 2.96 -17.30 12.95
CA PRO A 295 3.09 -18.74 13.14
C PRO A 295 3.62 -18.91 14.56
N GLY A 296 2.92 -19.71 15.37
CA GLY A 296 3.28 -19.90 16.76
C GLY A 296 4.77 -20.17 16.85
N ASN A 297 5.51 -19.28 17.52
CA ASN A 297 6.72 -19.71 18.20
C ASN A 297 6.24 -20.77 19.18
N GLY A 298 6.29 -22.02 18.73
CA GLY A 298 6.17 -23.17 19.61
C GLY A 298 7.20 -22.96 20.70
N SER A 299 6.71 -22.55 21.85
CA SER A 299 7.44 -22.69 23.11
C SER A 299 7.91 -24.14 23.17
N LYS A 300 9.22 -24.29 23.32
CA LYS A 300 9.82 -25.54 23.79
C LYS A 300 9.21 -25.94 25.14
#